data_AF-K4KQS6-F1
#
_entry.id   AF-K4KQS6-F1
#
_cell.length_a   1.000
_cell.length_b   1.000
_cell.length_c   1.000
_cell.angle_alpha   90.00
_cell.angle_beta   90.00
_cell.angle_gamma   90.00
#
_symmetry.space_group_name_H-M   'P 1'
#
loop_
_entity.id
_entity.type
_entity.pdbx_description
1 polymer ?
#
loop_
_entity_poly.entity_id
_entity_poly.type
_entity_poly.pdbx_seq_one_letter_code
_entity_poly.pdbx_strand_id
1 'polypeptide(L)'
;MNITDETLSAFLDAELSEAEMEAVRARIAEDEQLALRLAELATVDSLVRDTYSAIDQQPMPAAIDRLLAQSPASQPAASDDSAPAIKPVARPFSFPRWAPQWAMAASIAFVAGFGLNQWLSGAAPAAEWRSVAQALDTTPSGAQQAIAGHTLTPRVSFQNAESQVCRQYQLQSARQQVQAIACKIDGQWREVAALRQRITADQGHYQSASGASAINAMVDQMAVGNFFSATQEAHAIETQWARLPDSNQ
;
A
#
# COMPACT_ATOMS: atom_id res chain seq x y z
N MET A 1 -25.48 -5.64 -34.76
CA MET A 1 -24.57 -5.61 -33.59
C MET A 1 -25.30 -4.86 -32.48
N ASN A 2 -25.37 -5.43 -31.27
CA ASN A 2 -25.95 -4.72 -30.12
C ASN A 2 -24.82 -3.93 -29.45
N ILE A 3 -24.93 -2.60 -29.39
CA ILE A 3 -23.90 -1.73 -28.83
C ILE A 3 -24.25 -1.48 -27.37
N THR A 4 -23.36 -1.86 -26.47
CA THR A 4 -23.49 -1.65 -25.03
C THR A 4 -22.62 -0.49 -24.55
N ASP A 5 -22.82 -0.03 -23.31
CA ASP A 5 -21.99 1.02 -22.70
C ASP A 5 -20.51 0.60 -22.60
N GLU A 6 -20.24 -0.68 -22.38
CA GLU A 6 -18.87 -1.22 -22.41
C GLU A 6 -18.25 -1.09 -23.80
N THR A 7 -19.06 -1.32 -24.84
CA THR A 7 -18.60 -1.19 -26.24
C THR A 7 -18.33 0.29 -26.60
N LEU A 8 -19.19 1.20 -26.15
CA LEU A 8 -19.01 2.65 -26.37
C LEU A 8 -17.80 3.20 -25.59
N SER A 9 -17.59 2.71 -24.36
CA SER A 9 -16.41 3.08 -23.55
C SER A 9 -15.12 2.55 -24.18
N ALA A 10 -15.09 1.29 -24.60
CA ALA A 10 -13.95 0.73 -25.34
C ALA A 10 -13.69 1.45 -26.67
N PHE A 11 -14.73 1.94 -27.34
CA PHE A 11 -14.59 2.79 -28.53
C PHE A 11 -13.95 4.15 -28.20
N LEU A 12 -14.31 4.79 -27.08
CA LEU A 12 -13.67 6.04 -26.62
C LEU A 12 -12.18 5.85 -26.30
N ASP A 13 -11.83 4.71 -25.71
CA ASP A 13 -10.46 4.37 -25.33
C ASP A 13 -9.61 3.80 -26.48
N ALA A 14 -10.20 3.61 -27.67
CA ALA A 14 -9.60 2.96 -28.83
C ALA A 14 -9.12 1.50 -28.59
N GLU A 15 -9.84 0.77 -27.73
CA GLU A 15 -9.53 -0.60 -27.31
C GLU A 15 -10.29 -1.69 -28.10
N LEU A 16 -11.11 -1.30 -29.09
CA LEU A 16 -11.78 -2.24 -29.99
C LEU A 16 -10.89 -2.61 -31.18
N SER A 17 -11.15 -3.77 -31.81
CA SER A 17 -10.50 -4.10 -33.07
C SER A 17 -10.88 -3.12 -34.18
N GLU A 18 -10.06 -2.99 -35.22
CA GLU A 18 -10.32 -2.06 -36.34
C GLU A 18 -11.69 -2.29 -37.01
N ALA A 19 -12.08 -3.56 -37.16
CA ALA A 19 -13.38 -3.93 -37.72
C ALA A 19 -14.55 -3.51 -36.80
N GLU A 20 -14.38 -3.62 -35.48
CA GLU A 20 -15.39 -3.21 -34.50
C GLU A 20 -15.47 -1.69 -34.37
N MET A 21 -14.33 -0.98 -34.44
CA MET A 21 -14.29 0.49 -34.48
C MET A 21 -15.10 1.03 -35.67
N GLU A 22 -14.95 0.43 -36.85
CA GLU A 22 -15.72 0.84 -38.03
C GLU A 22 -17.21 0.48 -37.91
N ALA A 23 -17.54 -0.70 -37.38
CA ALA A 23 -18.92 -1.10 -37.14
C ALA A 23 -19.64 -0.16 -36.15
N VAL A 24 -18.96 0.24 -35.07
CA VAL A 24 -19.50 1.20 -34.08
C VAL A 24 -19.67 2.58 -34.71
N ARG A 25 -18.69 3.06 -35.49
CA ARG A 25 -18.75 4.34 -36.20
C ARG A 25 -19.95 4.42 -37.16
N ALA A 26 -20.18 3.36 -37.95
CA ALA A 26 -21.32 3.27 -38.85
C ALA A 26 -22.66 3.33 -38.08
N ARG A 27 -22.75 2.66 -36.94
CA ARG A 27 -23.97 2.66 -36.11
C ARG A 27 -24.23 4.00 -35.43
N ILE A 28 -23.20 4.69 -34.94
CA ILE A 28 -23.32 6.04 -34.37
C ILE A 28 -23.83 7.03 -35.43
N ALA A 29 -23.38 6.89 -36.69
CA ALA A 29 -23.83 7.75 -37.78
C ALA A 29 -25.32 7.59 -38.12
N GLU A 30 -25.90 6.42 -37.82
CA GLU A 30 -27.31 6.11 -38.09
C GLU A 30 -28.24 6.34 -36.89
N ASP A 31 -27.69 6.36 -35.66
CA ASP A 31 -28.45 6.35 -34.42
C ASP A 31 -28.06 7.50 -33.50
N GLU A 32 -28.92 8.53 -33.46
CA GLU A 32 -28.73 9.72 -32.64
C GLU A 32 -28.70 9.40 -31.14
N GLN A 33 -29.40 8.36 -30.67
CA GLN A 33 -29.38 7.98 -29.25
C GLN A 33 -28.03 7.42 -28.83
N LEU A 34 -27.38 6.64 -29.71
CA LEU A 34 -26.02 6.17 -29.48
C LEU A 34 -25.01 7.33 -29.50
N ALA A 35 -25.19 8.31 -30.39
CA ALA A 35 -24.35 9.51 -30.41
C ALA A 35 -24.48 10.31 -29.10
N LEU A 36 -25.71 10.50 -28.59
CA LEU A 36 -25.96 11.16 -27.31
C LEU A 36 -25.35 10.38 -26.13
N ARG A 37 -25.51 9.06 -26.11
CA ARG A 37 -24.92 8.23 -25.06
C ARG A 37 -23.40 8.29 -25.06
N LEU A 38 -22.77 8.25 -26.25
CA LEU A 38 -21.33 8.41 -26.40
C LEU A 38 -20.86 9.78 -25.89
N ALA A 39 -21.60 10.85 -26.20
CA ALA A 39 -21.27 12.20 -25.73
C ALA A 39 -21.37 12.33 -24.19
N GLU A 40 -22.36 11.68 -23.58
CA GLU A 40 -22.48 11.61 -22.11
C GLU A 40 -21.26 10.92 -21.50
N LEU A 41 -20.89 9.73 -22.02
CA LEU A 41 -19.72 8.98 -21.56
C LEU A 41 -18.42 9.78 -21.73
N ALA A 42 -18.24 10.45 -22.88
CA ALA A 42 -17.07 11.29 -23.13
C ALA A 42 -16.98 12.50 -22.19
N THR A 43 -18.13 13.04 -21.76
CA THR A 43 -18.19 14.13 -20.78
C THR A 43 -17.77 13.64 -19.39
N VAL A 44 -18.14 12.41 -19.02
CA VAL A 44 -17.70 11.80 -17.77
C VAL A 44 -16.19 11.53 -17.80
N ASP A 45 -15.64 11.02 -18.91
CA ASP A 45 -14.21 10.79 -19.06
C ASP A 45 -13.39 12.08 -18.87
N SER A 46 -13.82 13.18 -19.51
CA SER A 46 -13.12 14.46 -19.38
C SER A 46 -13.16 15.01 -17.95
N LEU A 47 -14.30 14.92 -17.25
CA LEU A 47 -14.41 15.35 -15.87
C LEU A 47 -13.47 14.57 -14.93
N VAL A 48 -13.38 13.25 -15.12
CA VAL A 48 -12.47 12.40 -14.35
C VAL A 48 -11.03 12.80 -14.65
N ARG A 49 -10.65 12.89 -15.93
CA ARG A 49 -9.31 13.29 -16.37
C ARG A 49 -8.90 14.64 -15.77
N ASP A 50 -9.76 15.64 -15.84
CA ASP A 50 -9.48 16.98 -15.31
C ASP A 50 -9.28 16.94 -13.80
N THR A 51 -10.12 16.20 -13.08
CA THR A 51 -10.04 16.05 -11.61
C THR A 51 -8.74 15.40 -11.17
N TYR A 52 -8.27 14.40 -11.91
CA TYR A 52 -7.08 13.63 -11.55
C TYR A 52 -5.78 14.11 -12.22
N SER A 53 -5.86 15.04 -13.18
CA SER A 53 -4.70 15.61 -13.89
C SER A 53 -3.65 16.24 -12.96
N ALA A 54 -4.05 16.71 -11.78
CA ALA A 54 -3.14 17.25 -10.77
C ALA A 54 -2.15 16.21 -10.23
N ILE A 55 -2.50 14.92 -10.25
CA ILE A 55 -1.60 13.82 -9.87
C ILE A 55 -0.54 13.61 -10.95
N ASP A 56 -0.95 13.61 -12.23
CA ASP A 56 -0.03 13.42 -13.36
C ASP A 56 1.00 14.55 -13.49
N GLN A 57 0.67 15.74 -12.99
CA GLN A 57 1.56 16.90 -12.96
C GLN A 57 2.55 16.89 -11.79
N GLN A 58 2.46 15.94 -10.86
CA GLN A 58 3.44 15.83 -9.79
C GLN A 58 4.78 15.36 -10.37
N PRO A 59 5.88 16.10 -10.14
CA PRO A 59 7.19 15.66 -10.61
C PRO A 59 7.55 14.33 -9.96
N MET A 60 8.12 13.43 -10.74
CA MET A 60 8.63 12.17 -10.21
C MET A 60 9.66 12.44 -9.10
N PRO A 61 9.77 11.57 -8.09
CA PRO A 61 10.79 11.72 -7.07
C PRO A 61 12.18 11.78 -7.70
N ALA A 62 13.00 12.75 -7.30
CA ALA A 62 14.33 12.99 -7.88
C ALA A 62 15.27 11.76 -7.87
N ALA A 63 14.99 10.76 -7.02
CA ALA A 63 15.69 9.48 -7.04
C ALA A 63 15.44 8.69 -8.33
N ILE A 64 14.21 8.71 -8.86
CA ILE A 64 13.82 8.04 -10.11
C ILE A 64 14.43 8.76 -11.30
N ASP A 65 14.38 10.10 -11.35
CA ASP A 65 15.02 10.89 -12.41
C ASP A 65 16.53 10.59 -12.50
N ARG A 66 17.18 10.42 -11.35
CA ARG A 66 18.60 10.04 -11.30
C ARG A 66 18.85 8.63 -11.82
N LEU A 67 17.96 7.67 -11.56
CA LEU A 67 18.09 6.31 -12.08
C LEU A 67 17.91 6.30 -13.61
N LEU A 68 16.92 7.03 -14.13
CA LEU A 68 16.69 7.15 -15.57
C LEU A 68 17.86 7.86 -16.29
N ALA A 69 18.41 8.90 -15.68
CA ALA A 69 19.60 9.59 -16.20
C ALA A 69 20.87 8.72 -16.16
N GLN A 70 20.89 7.68 -15.34
CA GLN A 70 22.00 6.73 -15.22
C GLN A 70 21.86 5.51 -16.15
N SER A 71 20.72 5.33 -16.83
CA SER A 71 20.62 4.31 -17.88
C SER A 71 21.55 4.70 -19.04
N PRO A 72 22.64 3.96 -19.28
CA PRO A 72 23.51 4.25 -20.39
C PRO A 72 22.79 3.81 -21.66
N ALA A 73 22.19 4.77 -22.37
CA ALA A 73 21.99 4.62 -23.79
C ALA A 73 23.37 4.38 -24.43
N SER A 74 23.63 3.12 -24.78
CA SER A 74 24.66 2.69 -25.73
C SER A 74 26.07 3.25 -25.51
N GLN A 75 26.89 2.56 -24.70
CA GLN A 75 28.35 2.60 -24.88
C GLN A 75 28.90 1.17 -25.03
N PRO A 76 29.76 0.91 -26.03
CA PRO A 76 30.34 -0.41 -26.23
C PRO A 76 31.32 -0.75 -25.11
N ALA A 77 31.25 -1.99 -24.66
CA ALA A 77 32.06 -2.55 -23.60
C ALA A 77 33.56 -2.45 -23.92
N ALA A 78 34.27 -1.62 -23.16
CA ALA A 78 35.69 -1.80 -22.89
C ALA A 78 35.78 -2.45 -21.50
N SER A 79 36.06 -3.75 -21.50
CA SER A 79 36.40 -4.52 -20.32
C SER A 79 37.76 -4.07 -19.81
N ASP A 80 37.80 -3.41 -18.65
CA ASP A 80 39.00 -3.33 -17.83
C ASP A 80 38.66 -3.71 -16.39
N ASP A 81 39.39 -4.70 -15.93
CA ASP A 81 39.23 -5.45 -14.70
C ASP A 81 39.87 -4.66 -13.56
N SER A 82 39.06 -3.96 -12.76
CA SER A 82 39.51 -3.33 -11.51
C SER A 82 38.30 -3.01 -10.62
N ALA A 83 38.10 -3.86 -9.62
CA ALA A 83 37.09 -3.69 -8.57
C ALA A 83 37.33 -2.39 -7.76
N PRO A 84 36.37 -1.45 -7.68
CA PRO A 84 36.51 -0.33 -6.78
C PRO A 84 36.08 -0.75 -5.36
N ALA A 85 37.01 -0.63 -4.42
CA ALA A 85 36.75 -0.73 -2.99
C ALA A 85 35.74 0.35 -2.57
N ILE A 86 34.57 -0.08 -2.10
CA ILE A 86 33.52 0.77 -1.58
C ILE A 86 34.01 1.38 -0.26
N LYS A 87 34.37 2.67 -0.27
CA LYS A 87 34.64 3.44 0.94
C LYS A 87 33.31 3.90 1.54
N PRO A 88 33.04 3.68 2.84
CA PRO A 88 31.84 4.21 3.47
C PRO A 88 31.94 5.74 3.52
N VAL A 89 31.06 6.42 2.81
CA VAL A 89 30.88 7.88 2.91
C VAL A 89 30.10 8.15 4.19
N ALA A 90 30.80 8.48 5.26
CA ALA A 90 30.20 9.07 6.45
C ALA A 90 29.73 10.49 6.09
N ARG A 91 28.41 10.68 5.96
CA ARG A 91 27.79 12.01 5.92
C ARG A 91 27.50 12.46 7.35
N PRO A 92 28.06 13.58 7.85
CA PRO A 92 27.63 14.13 9.12
C PRO A 92 26.26 14.78 8.95
N PHE A 93 25.22 14.10 9.43
CA PHE A 93 23.88 14.69 9.55
C PHE A 93 23.91 15.67 10.72
N SER A 94 23.89 16.98 10.42
CA SER A 94 23.77 18.04 11.42
C SER A 94 22.29 18.26 11.73
N PHE A 95 21.83 17.78 12.88
CA PHE A 95 20.51 18.13 13.41
C PHE A 95 20.56 19.54 14.00
N PRO A 96 19.59 20.44 13.70
CA PRO A 96 19.48 21.69 14.43
C PRO A 96 19.06 21.39 15.88
N ARG A 97 19.99 21.66 16.80
CA ARG A 97 19.78 21.63 18.25
C ARG A 97 18.72 22.66 18.63
N TRP A 98 17.46 22.27 18.79
CA TRP A 98 16.54 22.93 19.71
C TRP A 98 15.94 21.87 20.65
N ALA A 99 16.62 21.67 21.78
CA ALA A 99 15.95 21.38 23.02
C ALA A 99 15.83 22.70 23.78
N PRO A 100 14.76 22.87 24.58
CA PRO A 100 15.06 22.86 26.00
C PRO A 100 14.32 21.76 26.73
N GLN A 101 14.99 21.33 27.79
CA GLN A 101 14.69 20.20 28.65
C GLN A 101 13.62 20.60 29.65
N TRP A 102 12.56 19.82 29.76
CA TRP A 102 11.74 19.79 30.97
C TRP A 102 11.48 18.32 31.32
N ALA A 103 12.29 17.82 32.23
CA ALA A 103 11.99 16.62 32.98
C ALA A 103 10.90 16.96 34.00
N MET A 104 9.75 16.29 33.92
CA MET A 104 8.90 16.05 35.08
C MET A 104 8.33 14.65 34.97
N ALA A 105 8.82 13.77 35.84
CA ALA A 105 8.13 12.56 36.20
C ALA A 105 6.83 12.94 36.94
N ALA A 106 5.69 12.48 36.43
CA ALA A 106 4.45 12.40 37.18
C ALA A 106 3.64 11.21 36.65
N SER A 107 3.87 10.06 37.25
CA SER A 107 2.91 8.95 37.27
C SER A 107 1.63 9.42 37.94
N ILE A 108 0.51 9.41 37.22
CA ILE A 108 -0.85 9.07 37.71
C ILE A 108 -1.64 8.65 36.47
N ALA A 109 -2.25 7.46 36.56
CA ALA A 109 -3.18 6.93 35.60
C ALA A 109 -4.40 7.85 35.43
N PHE A 110 -4.81 8.12 34.18
CA PHE A 110 -6.20 8.44 33.88
C PHE A 110 -6.60 7.86 32.52
N VAL A 111 -7.63 7.03 32.60
CA VAL A 111 -8.40 6.43 31.52
C VAL A 111 -9.28 7.52 30.88
N ALA A 112 -9.53 7.35 29.58
CA ALA A 112 -10.55 7.99 28.73
C ALA A 112 -10.20 9.31 28.04
N GLY A 113 -10.30 9.27 26.70
CA GLY A 113 -10.94 10.38 25.96
C GLY A 113 -10.13 11.10 24.89
N PHE A 114 -9.60 10.39 23.89
CA PHE A 114 -9.33 10.93 22.55
C PHE A 114 -9.47 9.73 21.60
N GLY A 115 -10.38 9.67 20.63
CA GLY A 115 -10.92 10.74 19.79
C GLY A 115 -10.78 10.31 18.33
N LEU A 116 -11.16 9.06 18.01
CA LEU A 116 -11.36 8.60 16.64
C LEU A 116 -12.71 7.89 16.58
N ASN A 117 -13.58 8.53 15.83
CA ASN A 117 -14.94 8.16 15.51
C ASN A 117 -15.02 6.70 15.00
N GLN A 118 -15.57 5.81 15.84
CA GLN A 118 -16.35 4.62 15.51
C GLN A 118 -16.27 4.10 14.07
N TRP A 119 -15.13 3.51 13.69
CA TRP A 119 -15.04 2.67 12.49
C TRP A 119 -14.99 1.20 12.89
N LEU A 120 -16.19 0.65 13.08
CA LEU A 120 -16.59 -0.76 13.05
C LEU A 120 -15.47 -1.81 13.33
N SER A 121 -14.88 -1.77 14.52
CA SER A 121 -13.93 -2.80 14.98
C SER A 121 -14.68 -4.03 15.48
N GLY A 122 -15.16 -4.87 14.56
CA GLY A 122 -15.44 -6.27 14.89
C GLY A 122 -14.12 -7.02 14.98
N ALA A 123 -13.49 -7.04 16.15
CA ALA A 123 -12.28 -7.82 16.38
C ALA A 123 -12.48 -9.27 15.91
N ALA A 124 -11.47 -9.86 15.27
CA ALA A 124 -11.55 -11.27 14.89
C ALA A 124 -11.82 -12.13 16.15
N PRO A 125 -12.62 -13.21 16.05
CA PRO A 125 -12.76 -14.18 17.12
C PRO A 125 -11.40 -14.58 17.71
N ALA A 126 -11.30 -14.69 19.03
CA ALA A 126 -10.02 -14.91 19.72
C ALA A 126 -9.23 -16.14 19.22
N ALA A 127 -9.92 -17.16 18.70
CA ALA A 127 -9.29 -18.32 18.08
C ALA A 127 -8.61 -18.01 16.74
N GLU A 128 -9.26 -17.20 15.89
CA GLU A 128 -8.70 -16.73 14.62
C GLU A 128 -7.55 -15.76 14.84
N TRP A 129 -7.64 -14.92 15.89
CA TRP A 129 -6.53 -14.00 16.21
C TRP A 129 -5.22 -14.73 16.55
N ARG A 130 -5.31 -15.88 17.23
CA ARG A 130 -4.11 -16.64 17.62
C ARG A 130 -3.34 -17.17 16.40
N SER A 131 -4.03 -17.66 15.38
CA SER A 131 -3.39 -18.12 14.14
C SER A 131 -2.83 -16.96 13.32
N VAL A 132 -3.51 -15.81 13.32
CA VAL A 132 -3.00 -14.57 12.73
C VAL A 132 -1.70 -14.13 13.42
N ALA A 133 -1.71 -14.02 14.74
CA ALA A 133 -0.54 -13.61 15.52
C ALA A 133 0.67 -14.54 15.30
N GLN A 134 0.43 -15.86 15.27
CA GLN A 134 1.50 -16.83 14.99
C GLN A 134 2.07 -16.67 13.57
N ALA A 135 1.22 -16.45 12.57
CA ALA A 135 1.68 -16.22 11.20
C ALA A 135 2.46 -14.90 11.08
N LEU A 136 2.03 -13.85 11.78
CA LEU A 136 2.77 -12.59 11.86
C LEU A 136 4.13 -12.73 12.55
N ASP A 137 4.35 -13.74 13.38
CA ASP A 137 5.67 -13.99 13.94
C ASP A 137 6.64 -14.63 12.93
N THR A 138 6.16 -15.42 11.98
CA THR A 138 7.01 -16.30 11.16
C THR A 138 7.01 -16.02 9.66
N THR A 139 5.95 -15.43 9.12
CA THR A 139 5.78 -15.25 7.67
C THR A 139 6.47 -13.97 7.20
N PRO A 140 7.40 -14.01 6.23
CA PRO A 140 7.97 -12.81 5.63
C PRO A 140 6.93 -11.98 4.86
N SER A 141 7.19 -10.69 4.68
CA SER A 141 6.36 -9.83 3.84
C SER A 141 6.35 -10.32 2.39
N GLY A 142 5.16 -10.29 1.77
CA GLY A 142 4.91 -10.80 0.41
C GLY A 142 4.66 -12.30 0.33
N ALA A 143 5.02 -13.09 1.34
CA ALA A 143 4.70 -14.51 1.38
C ALA A 143 3.24 -14.75 1.79
N GLN A 144 2.61 -15.77 1.22
CA GLN A 144 1.25 -16.17 1.55
C GLN A 144 1.27 -17.37 2.49
N GLN A 145 0.41 -17.36 3.51
CA GLN A 145 0.24 -18.47 4.43
C GLN A 145 -1.24 -18.76 4.67
N ALA A 146 -1.67 -20.01 4.48
CA ALA A 146 -3.02 -20.43 4.79
C ALA A 146 -3.20 -20.56 6.31
N ILE A 147 -4.21 -19.89 6.87
CA ILE A 147 -4.58 -19.95 8.29
C ILE A 147 -6.10 -20.01 8.47
N ALA A 148 -6.60 -21.03 9.17
CA ALA A 148 -8.00 -21.12 9.60
C ALA A 148 -9.06 -20.77 8.51
N GLY A 149 -8.86 -21.20 7.25
CA GLY A 149 -9.79 -20.91 6.15
C GLY A 149 -9.60 -19.56 5.45
N HIS A 150 -8.54 -18.83 5.82
CA HIS A 150 -8.09 -17.60 5.18
C HIS A 150 -6.69 -17.78 4.60
N THR A 151 -6.33 -16.91 3.66
CA THR A 151 -4.94 -16.69 3.25
C THR A 151 -4.47 -15.38 3.89
N LEU A 152 -3.43 -15.47 4.72
CA LEU A 152 -2.74 -14.32 5.30
C LEU A 152 -1.54 -13.95 4.43
N THR A 153 -1.38 -12.65 4.17
CA THR A 153 -0.23 -12.09 3.46
C THR A 153 0.27 -10.86 4.22
N PRO A 154 1.41 -10.93 4.94
CA PRO A 154 2.04 -9.73 5.48
C PRO A 154 2.55 -8.87 4.31
N ARG A 155 2.49 -7.55 4.46
CA ARG A 155 2.78 -6.60 3.37
C ARG A 155 4.01 -5.77 3.65
N VAL A 156 4.08 -5.20 4.85
CA VAL A 156 5.21 -4.37 5.27
C VAL A 156 5.38 -4.45 6.79
N SER A 157 6.62 -4.29 7.25
CA SER A 157 6.99 -4.19 8.66
C SER A 157 7.68 -2.84 8.93
N PHE A 158 7.36 -2.19 10.04
CA PHE A 158 7.88 -0.88 10.43
C PHE A 158 7.91 -0.71 11.95
N GLN A 159 8.52 0.38 12.44
CA GLN A 159 8.43 0.80 13.84
C GLN A 159 7.52 2.02 13.96
N ASN A 160 6.70 2.08 15.00
CA ASN A 160 5.92 3.28 15.34
C ASN A 160 6.70 4.22 16.27
N ALA A 161 6.09 5.34 16.65
CA ALA A 161 6.68 6.34 17.55
C ALA A 161 6.98 5.78 18.96
N GLU A 162 6.27 4.74 19.39
CA GLU A 162 6.49 4.03 20.64
C GLU A 162 7.57 2.94 20.53
N SER A 163 8.31 2.88 19.42
CA SER A 163 9.33 1.87 19.13
C SER A 163 8.79 0.42 19.15
N GLN A 164 7.50 0.26 18.89
CA GLN A 164 6.86 -1.04 18.72
C GLN A 164 6.96 -1.46 17.24
N VAL A 165 7.25 -2.73 17.01
CA VAL A 165 7.20 -3.29 15.66
C VAL A 165 5.75 -3.47 15.24
N CYS A 166 5.39 -2.91 14.11
CA CYS A 166 4.08 -3.03 13.50
C CYS A 166 4.19 -3.70 12.13
N ARG A 167 3.18 -4.50 11.78
CA ARG A 167 3.06 -5.16 10.47
C ARG A 167 1.70 -4.89 9.86
N GLN A 168 1.69 -4.46 8.60
CA GLN A 168 0.49 -4.47 7.78
C GLN A 168 0.30 -5.87 7.21
N TYR A 169 -0.93 -6.37 7.21
CA TYR A 169 -1.26 -7.66 6.62
C TYR A 169 -2.64 -7.65 5.96
N GLN A 170 -2.83 -8.60 5.07
CA GLN A 170 -4.10 -8.90 4.43
C GLN A 170 -4.58 -10.29 4.85
N LEU A 171 -5.88 -10.42 5.13
CA LEU A 171 -6.57 -11.70 5.24
C LEU A 171 -7.59 -11.80 4.11
N GLN A 172 -7.63 -12.94 3.43
CA GLN A 172 -8.57 -13.17 2.35
C GLN A 172 -9.24 -14.53 2.48
N SER A 173 -10.56 -14.56 2.33
CA SER A 173 -11.36 -15.77 2.15
C SER A 173 -12.35 -15.56 1.00
N ALA A 174 -13.15 -16.60 0.70
CA ALA A 174 -14.18 -16.50 -0.34
C ALA A 174 -15.27 -15.44 -0.07
N ARG A 175 -15.42 -14.99 1.18
CA ARG A 175 -16.52 -14.08 1.59
C ARG A 175 -16.05 -12.80 2.24
N GLN A 176 -14.76 -12.69 2.55
CA GLN A 176 -14.24 -11.56 3.30
C GLN A 176 -12.81 -11.25 2.91
N GLN A 177 -12.53 -9.96 2.83
CA GLN A 177 -11.18 -9.43 2.74
C GLN A 177 -10.97 -8.47 3.92
N VAL A 178 -9.80 -8.58 4.55
CA VAL A 178 -9.39 -7.68 5.63
C VAL A 178 -8.03 -7.13 5.28
N GLN A 179 -7.85 -5.83 5.45
CA GLN A 179 -6.55 -5.18 5.49
C GLN A 179 -6.37 -4.57 6.86
N ALA A 180 -5.26 -4.86 7.53
CA ALA A 180 -5.10 -4.49 8.92
C ALA A 180 -3.64 -4.22 9.28
N ILE A 181 -3.45 -3.56 10.42
CA ILE A 181 -2.18 -3.28 11.05
C ILE A 181 -2.21 -3.94 12.43
N ALA A 182 -1.18 -4.72 12.75
CA ALA A 182 -0.95 -5.23 14.09
C ALA A 182 0.40 -4.76 14.60
N CYS A 183 0.46 -4.35 15.87
CA CYS A 183 1.70 -3.97 16.55
C CYS A 183 2.03 -4.96 17.67
N LYS A 184 3.32 -5.21 17.89
CA LYS A 184 3.81 -6.09 18.94
C LYS A 184 3.94 -5.31 20.25
N ILE A 185 2.90 -5.37 21.08
CA ILE A 185 2.76 -4.65 22.34
C ILE A 185 2.94 -5.64 23.48
N ASP A 186 3.88 -5.38 24.39
CA ASP A 186 4.23 -6.29 25.51
C ASP A 186 4.55 -7.72 25.05
N GLY A 187 5.20 -7.84 23.87
CA GLY A 187 5.55 -9.13 23.28
C GLY A 187 4.39 -9.86 22.57
N GLN A 188 3.19 -9.28 22.53
CA GLN A 188 2.04 -9.86 21.86
C GLN A 188 1.56 -9.00 20.70
N TRP A 189 1.23 -9.63 19.57
CA TRP A 189 0.55 -8.94 18.48
C TRP A 189 -0.84 -8.48 18.92
N ARG A 190 -1.13 -7.20 18.68
CA ARG A 190 -2.45 -6.60 18.85
C ARG A 190 -2.84 -5.89 17.57
N GLU A 191 -4.04 -6.17 17.06
CA GLU A 191 -4.63 -5.41 15.96
C GLU A 191 -4.90 -3.98 16.45
N VAL A 192 -4.37 -2.99 15.72
CA VAL A 192 -4.53 -1.56 16.05
C VAL A 192 -5.36 -0.81 15.01
N ALA A 193 -5.46 -1.35 13.79
CA ALA A 193 -6.32 -0.83 12.74
C ALA A 193 -6.75 -1.97 11.81
N ALA A 194 -7.98 -1.91 11.30
CA ALA A 194 -8.46 -2.87 10.33
C ALA A 194 -9.63 -2.33 9.51
N LEU A 195 -9.58 -2.60 8.21
CA LEU A 195 -10.66 -2.42 7.26
C LEU A 195 -11.16 -3.80 6.83
N ARG A 196 -12.44 -4.07 7.05
CA ARG A 196 -13.10 -5.35 6.74
C ARG A 196 -14.13 -5.14 5.64
N GLN A 197 -13.98 -5.87 4.53
CA GLN A 197 -14.87 -5.84 3.38
C GLN A 197 -15.48 -7.22 3.17
N ARG A 198 -16.80 -7.29 2.99
CA ARG A 198 -17.47 -8.53 2.59
C ARG A 198 -17.43 -8.63 1.07
N ILE A 199 -17.03 -9.79 0.57
CA ILE A 199 -17.06 -10.09 -0.87
C ILE A 199 -18.46 -10.65 -1.16
N THR A 200 -19.26 -9.88 -1.91
CA THR A 200 -20.57 -10.31 -2.42
C THR A 200 -20.40 -10.84 -3.84
N ALA A 201 -21.09 -11.94 -4.18
CA ALA A 201 -20.93 -12.63 -5.47
C ALA A 201 -21.19 -11.77 -6.72
N ASP A 202 -21.92 -10.66 -6.58
CA ASP A 202 -22.27 -9.73 -7.67
C ASP A 202 -21.16 -8.68 -7.94
N GLN A 203 -20.27 -8.49 -6.97
CA GLN A 203 -19.01 -7.77 -7.18
C GLN A 203 -18.01 -8.84 -7.61
N GLY A 204 -17.68 -8.91 -8.90
CA GLY A 204 -16.60 -9.77 -9.38
C GLY A 204 -15.27 -9.51 -8.65
N HIS A 205 -14.16 -10.02 -9.17
CA HIS A 205 -12.82 -9.77 -8.59
C HIS A 205 -12.35 -8.30 -8.69
N TYR A 206 -13.26 -7.34 -8.86
CA TYR A 206 -12.98 -5.92 -8.84
C TYR A 206 -12.66 -5.45 -7.43
N GLN A 207 -11.38 -5.08 -7.24
CA GLN A 207 -10.87 -4.48 -6.02
C GLN A 207 -10.73 -2.98 -6.23
N SER A 208 -11.47 -2.16 -5.47
CA SER A 208 -11.26 -0.72 -5.49
C SER A 208 -9.97 -0.36 -4.75
N ALA A 209 -9.12 0.45 -5.39
CA ALA A 209 -7.86 0.91 -4.80
C ALA A 209 -8.08 1.74 -3.52
N SER A 210 -9.27 2.33 -3.34
CA SER A 210 -9.61 3.19 -2.20
C SER A 210 -9.64 2.47 -0.85
N GLY A 211 -9.95 1.16 -0.82
CA GLY A 211 -9.86 0.40 0.43
C GLY A 211 -8.41 0.22 0.89
N ALA A 212 -7.48 0.03 -0.06
CA ALA A 212 -6.06 -0.07 0.23
C ALA A 212 -5.44 1.26 0.64
N SER A 213 -5.93 2.39 0.11
CA SER A 213 -5.37 3.70 0.42
C SER A 213 -5.58 4.13 1.87
N ALA A 214 -6.72 3.78 2.50
CA ALA A 214 -7.00 4.15 3.89
C ALA A 214 -6.04 3.49 4.89
N ILE A 215 -5.76 2.20 4.74
CA ILE A 215 -4.79 1.50 5.60
C ILE A 215 -3.36 1.97 5.31
N ASN A 216 -3.00 2.21 4.04
CA ASN A 216 -1.68 2.71 3.68
C ASN A 216 -1.41 4.09 4.29
N ALA A 217 -2.38 5.02 4.24
CA ALA A 217 -2.24 6.32 4.88
C ALA A 217 -2.02 6.20 6.39
N MET A 218 -2.64 5.21 7.05
CA MET A 218 -2.41 4.96 8.47
C MET A 218 -1.01 4.39 8.75
N VAL A 219 -0.49 3.52 7.86
CA VAL A 219 0.90 3.07 7.92
C VAL A 219 1.85 4.26 7.81
N ASP A 220 1.64 5.16 6.84
CA ASP A 220 2.49 6.35 6.63
C ASP A 220 2.45 7.30 7.84
N GLN A 221 1.31 7.43 8.51
CA GLN A 221 1.16 8.25 9.71
C GLN A 221 1.82 7.61 10.95
N MET A 222 1.77 6.29 11.06
CA MET A 222 2.29 5.56 12.22
C MET A 222 3.80 5.31 12.12
N ALA A 223 4.33 5.10 10.91
CA ALA A 223 5.71 4.70 10.71
C ALA A 223 6.69 5.81 11.04
N VAL A 224 7.74 5.45 11.79
CA VAL A 224 8.87 6.33 12.08
C VAL A 224 10.12 5.74 11.46
N GLY A 225 10.82 6.56 10.68
CA GLY A 225 12.04 6.16 9.98
C GLY A 225 11.75 5.29 8.76
N ASN A 226 12.65 4.35 8.48
CA ASN A 226 12.54 3.49 7.31
C ASN A 226 11.72 2.22 7.61
N PHE A 227 10.98 1.76 6.62
CA PHE A 227 10.42 0.41 6.60
C PHE A 227 11.54 -0.64 6.68
N PHE A 228 11.22 -1.80 7.24
CA PHE A 228 12.19 -2.90 7.32
C PHE A 228 12.54 -3.36 5.90
N SER A 229 13.82 -3.48 5.62
CA SER A 229 14.28 -4.24 4.45
C SER A 229 13.97 -5.73 4.64
N ALA A 230 13.97 -6.50 3.54
CA ALA A 230 13.78 -7.95 3.62
C ALA A 230 14.77 -8.63 4.57
N THR A 231 16.04 -8.19 4.60
CA THR A 231 17.06 -8.72 5.50
C THR A 231 16.80 -8.33 6.96
N GLN A 232 16.39 -7.08 7.21
CA GLN A 232 16.04 -6.63 8.56
C GLN A 232 14.82 -7.38 9.10
N GLU A 233 13.81 -7.59 8.25
CA GLU A 233 12.62 -8.36 8.60
C GLU A 233 12.96 -9.83 8.89
N ALA A 234 13.75 -10.48 8.02
CA ALA A 234 14.17 -11.86 8.24
C ALA A 234 14.92 -12.03 9.57
N HIS A 235 15.88 -11.13 9.85
CA HIS A 235 16.58 -11.12 11.13
C HIS A 235 15.63 -10.87 12.31
N ALA A 236 14.65 -9.99 12.16
CA ALA A 236 13.64 -9.77 13.18
C ALA A 236 12.78 -11.01 13.42
N ILE A 237 12.36 -11.73 12.38
CA ILE A 237 11.63 -13.00 12.49
C ILE A 237 12.48 -14.05 13.23
N GLU A 238 13.74 -14.23 12.82
CA GLU A 238 14.67 -15.19 13.44
C GLU A 238 14.91 -14.92 14.93
N THR A 239 14.98 -13.64 15.29
CA THR A 239 15.13 -13.18 16.67
C THR A 239 13.79 -13.01 17.41
N GLN A 240 12.70 -13.57 16.87
CA GLN A 240 11.35 -13.53 17.44
C GLN A 240 10.84 -12.11 17.73
N TRP A 241 11.29 -11.14 16.93
CA TRP A 241 11.00 -9.72 17.06
C TRP A 241 11.44 -9.16 18.41
N ALA A 242 12.50 -9.71 18.99
CA ALA A 242 13.17 -9.10 20.12
C ALA A 242 13.54 -7.65 19.76
N ARG A 243 13.38 -6.74 20.72
CA ARG A 243 13.72 -5.32 20.54
C ARG A 243 15.13 -5.24 19.96
N LEU A 244 15.26 -4.70 18.74
CA LEU A 244 16.58 -4.43 18.17
C LEU A 244 17.31 -3.56 19.19
N PRO A 245 18.50 -3.95 19.66
CA PRO A 245 19.22 -3.15 20.65
C PRO A 245 19.48 -1.77 20.05
N ASP A 246 19.13 -0.72 20.80
CA ASP A 246 19.40 0.67 20.42
C ASP A 246 20.89 0.79 20.07
N SER A 247 21.20 0.97 18.79
CA SER A 247 22.56 1.22 18.35
C SER A 247 22.90 2.68 18.65
N ASN A 248 23.15 2.98 19.92
CA ASN A 248 23.83 4.20 20.38
C ASN A 248 24.70 3.82 21.59
N GLN A 249 25.97 3.52 21.28
CA GLN A 249 27.10 3.77 22.18
C GLN A 249 27.49 5.25 22.06
#